data_AF-A0A6V7HJS4-F1
#
_entry.id   AF-A0A6V7HJS4-F1
#
_cell.length_a   1.000
_cell.length_b   1.000
_cell.length_c   1.000
_cell.angle_alpha   90.00
_cell.angle_beta   90.00
_cell.angle_gamma   90.00
#
_symmetry.space_group_name_H-M   'P 1'
#
loop_
_entity.id
_entity.type
_entity.pdbx_description
1 polymer ?
#
loop_
_entity_poly.entity_id
_entity_poly.type
_entity_poly.pdbx_seq_one_letter_code
_entity_poly.pdbx_strand_id
1 'polypeptide(L)'
;FLAWLYIIKWNEIPRKYSRDPAVVRKKVQQLQKRSSRLVSGLKIFDTCNDEMTVYKQALQTTVDADCTGHYEMGILLPSEYTTILEPLRNYSVLPISSYNEQNLTRPLINLMVHYVSTRFETIDVLLTNHDFPLNSFLDATKEAGICVKKYADSLQLEEDETEIVIAAIGHRNDIRQWIERGEKMQGSRKTWIALPLDGSNVDDVIPPGSYVVRTSPFDLDLLQEISSPDLFLEAATSPVIHSPHLLGIGKAIVELAQLLHDLHKRNCPRGVERCAMPRFNANSKQEMRNADVYNALRILPKSHSIKYIVAMRSQQEIVDMAAYRIEPANSKFRITPVSRVPKMPKLCSKKHARNCDGCANFKNRFGPRSVTK
;
A
#
# COMPACT_ATOMS: atom_id res chain seq x y z
N PHE A 1 -6.18 -0.03 9.08
CA PHE A 1 -6.40 -0.97 7.98
C PHE A 1 -7.89 -1.15 7.79
N LEU A 2 -8.39 -0.88 6.59
CA LEU A 2 -9.78 -1.18 6.22
C LEU A 2 -9.69 -2.07 5.00
N ALA A 3 -9.80 -3.38 5.22
CA ALA A 3 -9.92 -4.35 4.14
C ALA A 3 -11.38 -4.40 3.73
N TRP A 4 -11.66 -3.93 2.51
CA TRP A 4 -13.02 -3.75 2.01
C TRP A 4 -13.39 -4.90 1.07
N LEU A 5 -14.50 -5.58 1.37
CA LEU A 5 -15.15 -6.50 0.45
C LEU A 5 -16.12 -5.71 -0.43
N TYR A 6 -15.94 -5.71 -1.75
CA TYR A 6 -16.85 -5.05 -2.68
C TYR A 6 -17.71 -6.08 -3.41
N ILE A 7 -19.01 -6.08 -3.16
CA ILE A 7 -19.99 -6.83 -3.96
C ILE A 7 -20.51 -5.91 -5.06
N ILE A 8 -20.42 -6.35 -6.31
CA ILE A 8 -20.96 -5.63 -7.46
C ILE A 8 -22.42 -6.05 -7.66
N LYS A 9 -23.34 -5.09 -7.70
CA LYS A 9 -24.78 -5.31 -7.91
C LYS A 9 -25.26 -4.80 -9.25
N TRP A 10 -26.33 -5.36 -9.78
CA TRP A 10 -27.09 -4.83 -10.90
C TRP A 10 -28.53 -4.53 -10.49
N ASN A 11 -29.00 -3.29 -10.68
CA ASN A 11 -30.41 -2.94 -10.46
C ASN A 11 -31.03 -2.23 -11.67
N GLU A 12 -32.21 -2.69 -12.09
CA GLU A 12 -33.24 -1.81 -12.64
C GLU A 12 -33.86 -1.03 -11.45
N ILE A 13 -33.57 0.28 -11.38
CA ILE A 13 -34.24 1.29 -10.51
C ILE A 13 -33.86 1.24 -9.00
N PRO A 14 -33.66 2.41 -8.33
CA PRO A 14 -32.91 2.46 -7.07
C PRO A 14 -33.78 2.48 -5.81
N ARG A 15 -33.33 1.78 -4.76
CA ARG A 15 -33.65 2.13 -3.36
C ARG A 15 -32.40 2.12 -2.48
N LYS A 16 -32.35 3.14 -1.62
CA LYS A 16 -31.30 3.53 -0.66
C LYS A 16 -30.80 2.37 0.20
N TYR A 17 -29.48 2.27 0.39
CA TYR A 17 -28.87 1.88 1.67
C TYR A 17 -27.49 2.54 1.84
N SER A 18 -27.19 2.93 3.08
CA SER A 18 -26.02 3.70 3.52
C SER A 18 -25.20 2.91 4.54
N ARG A 19 -23.86 3.00 4.46
CA ARG A 19 -22.84 3.16 5.53
C ARG A 19 -21.47 3.06 4.83
N ASP A 20 -20.63 4.10 4.98
CA ASP A 20 -19.99 4.78 3.85
C ASP A 20 -18.47 4.53 3.67
N PRO A 21 -18.04 3.96 2.53
CA PRO A 21 -16.72 4.11 1.95
C PRO A 21 -16.82 5.11 0.78
N ALA A 22 -16.83 6.38 1.15
CA ALA A 22 -17.18 7.50 0.27
C ALA A 22 -16.33 7.55 -1.01
N VAL A 23 -15.06 7.16 -0.94
CA VAL A 23 -14.09 7.28 -2.04
C VAL A 23 -14.40 6.32 -3.19
N VAL A 24 -14.73 5.07 -2.88
CA VAL A 24 -14.96 4.03 -3.89
C VAL A 24 -16.37 4.11 -4.46
N ARG A 25 -17.34 4.43 -3.60
CA ARG A 25 -18.73 4.61 -4.00
C ARG A 25 -18.91 5.69 -5.06
N LYS A 26 -18.24 6.83 -4.88
CA LYS A 26 -18.33 7.97 -5.80
C LYS A 26 -17.56 7.72 -7.10
N LYS A 27 -16.47 6.93 -7.05
CA LYS A 27 -15.72 6.50 -8.25
C LYS A 27 -16.56 5.61 -9.17
N VAL A 28 -17.34 4.69 -8.59
CA VAL A 28 -18.26 3.83 -9.37
C VAL A 28 -19.41 4.63 -9.94
N GLN A 29 -19.95 5.61 -9.23
CA GLN A 29 -20.95 6.54 -9.78
C GLN A 29 -20.43 7.33 -11.00
N GLN A 30 -19.13 7.65 -11.04
CA GLN A 30 -18.51 8.32 -12.19
C GLN A 30 -18.31 7.38 -13.39
N LEU A 31 -17.96 6.12 -13.16
CA LEU A 31 -17.91 5.09 -14.22
C LEU A 31 -19.31 4.78 -14.78
N GLN A 32 -20.35 4.87 -13.95
CA GLN A 32 -21.75 4.72 -14.37
C GLN A 32 -22.22 5.84 -15.34
N LYS A 33 -21.78 7.10 -15.17
CA LYS A 33 -22.10 8.21 -16.10
C LYS A 33 -21.65 7.97 -17.55
N ARG A 34 -20.78 6.96 -17.81
CA ARG A 34 -20.32 6.58 -19.16
C ARG A 34 -21.23 5.56 -19.88
N SER A 35 -22.16 4.89 -19.18
CA SER A 35 -22.93 3.77 -19.75
C SER A 35 -24.42 4.01 -19.55
N SER A 36 -25.11 4.54 -20.57
CA SER A 36 -26.53 4.94 -20.50
C SER A 36 -27.54 3.80 -20.34
N ARG A 37 -27.10 2.56 -20.07
CA ARG A 37 -27.98 1.40 -19.83
C ARG A 37 -27.51 0.46 -18.70
N LEU A 38 -26.47 0.82 -17.95
CA LEU A 38 -25.82 -0.07 -16.98
C LEU A 38 -25.65 0.58 -15.60
N VAL A 39 -26.52 0.25 -14.63
CA VAL A 39 -26.39 0.75 -13.24
C VAL A 39 -25.77 -0.34 -12.36
N SER A 40 -24.44 -0.30 -12.23
CA SER A 40 -23.69 -1.23 -11.37
C SER A 40 -23.57 -0.70 -9.94
N GLY A 41 -24.36 -1.23 -9.00
CA GLY A 41 -24.23 -0.91 -7.57
C GLY A 41 -22.97 -1.51 -6.92
N LEU A 42 -22.61 -0.99 -5.75
CA LEU A 42 -21.59 -1.55 -4.87
C LEU A 42 -22.18 -1.74 -3.48
N LYS A 43 -21.96 -2.90 -2.87
CA LYS A 43 -22.15 -3.16 -1.44
C LYS A 43 -20.78 -3.45 -0.82
N ILE A 44 -20.47 -2.77 0.27
CA ILE A 44 -19.10 -2.72 0.79
C ILE A 44 -19.11 -3.14 2.26
N PHE A 45 -18.20 -4.03 2.66
CA PHE A 45 -18.07 -4.50 4.04
C PHE A 45 -16.69 -4.23 4.58
N ASP A 46 -16.65 -3.78 5.82
CA ASP A 46 -15.44 -3.77 6.62
C ASP A 46 -15.20 -5.19 7.15
N THR A 47 -14.02 -5.72 6.85
CA THR A 47 -13.62 -7.06 7.27
C THR A 47 -12.80 -7.05 8.55
N CYS A 48 -12.42 -5.87 9.06
CA CYS A 48 -11.56 -5.70 10.24
C CYS A 48 -10.25 -6.51 10.18
N ASN A 49 -9.77 -6.84 8.97
CA ASN A 49 -8.63 -7.72 8.75
C ASN A 49 -8.80 -9.13 9.35
N ASP A 50 -10.05 -9.60 9.45
CA ASP A 50 -10.42 -10.92 9.97
C ASP A 50 -10.83 -11.87 8.82
N GLU A 51 -10.03 -12.89 8.62
CA GLU A 51 -10.22 -13.92 7.58
C GLU A 51 -11.59 -14.61 7.68
N MET A 52 -12.05 -14.87 8.91
CA MET A 52 -13.33 -15.52 9.14
C MET A 52 -14.51 -14.64 8.73
N THR A 53 -14.42 -13.34 9.02
CA THR A 53 -15.39 -12.34 8.57
C THR A 53 -15.43 -12.25 7.05
N VAL A 54 -14.28 -12.28 6.37
CA VAL A 54 -14.22 -12.32 4.89
C VAL A 54 -14.99 -13.53 4.35
N TYR A 55 -14.70 -14.72 4.88
CA TYR A 55 -15.35 -15.96 4.45
C TYR A 55 -16.88 -15.94 4.68
N LYS A 56 -17.32 -15.53 5.88
CA LYS A 56 -18.75 -15.45 6.23
C LYS A 56 -19.51 -14.50 5.32
N GLN A 57 -18.95 -13.31 5.04
CA GLN A 57 -19.60 -12.33 4.18
C GLN A 57 -19.67 -12.81 2.72
N ALA A 58 -18.61 -13.45 2.22
CA ALA A 58 -18.60 -14.03 0.88
C ALA A 58 -19.61 -15.18 0.73
N LEU A 59 -19.74 -16.05 1.75
CA LEU A 59 -20.74 -17.11 1.77
C LEU A 59 -22.17 -16.54 1.80
N GLN A 60 -22.43 -15.54 2.65
CA GLN A 60 -23.75 -14.91 2.73
C GLN A 60 -24.16 -14.25 1.41
N THR A 61 -23.23 -13.54 0.75
CA THR A 61 -23.40 -13.00 -0.60
C THR A 61 -23.80 -14.08 -1.60
N THR A 62 -23.13 -15.22 -1.51
CA THR A 62 -23.38 -16.37 -2.39
C THR A 62 -24.78 -16.95 -2.22
N VAL A 63 -25.25 -17.04 -0.97
CA VAL A 63 -26.60 -17.54 -0.65
C VAL A 63 -27.70 -16.51 -0.99
N ASP A 64 -27.45 -15.22 -0.73
CA ASP A 64 -28.41 -14.15 -0.96
C ASP A 64 -28.69 -13.87 -2.46
N ALA A 65 -27.77 -14.30 -3.35
CA ALA A 65 -27.87 -14.11 -4.80
C ALA A 65 -29.14 -14.75 -5.41
N ASP A 66 -29.67 -15.82 -4.79
CA ASP A 66 -30.85 -16.55 -5.29
C ASP A 66 -32.19 -15.97 -4.78
N CYS A 67 -32.16 -15.03 -3.82
CA CYS A 67 -33.33 -14.59 -3.06
C CYS A 67 -33.76 -13.13 -3.30
N THR A 68 -33.16 -12.42 -4.27
CA THR A 68 -33.40 -10.98 -4.45
C THR A 68 -33.69 -10.57 -5.90
N GLY A 69 -34.41 -9.44 -6.08
CA GLY A 69 -34.71 -8.86 -7.41
C GLY A 69 -33.53 -8.15 -8.09
N HIS A 70 -32.29 -8.43 -7.69
CA HIS A 70 -31.07 -7.84 -8.26
C HIS A 70 -29.99 -8.89 -8.42
N TYR A 71 -29.20 -8.77 -9.48
CA TYR A 71 -28.14 -9.75 -9.77
C TYR A 71 -26.84 -9.33 -9.07
N GLU A 72 -26.33 -10.17 -8.18
CA GLU A 72 -24.99 -10.01 -7.64
C GLU A 72 -23.98 -10.55 -8.67
N MET A 73 -23.16 -9.65 -9.21
CA MET A 73 -22.29 -9.95 -10.35
C MET A 73 -20.99 -10.63 -9.94
N GLY A 74 -20.53 -10.38 -8.71
CA GLY A 74 -19.29 -10.93 -8.20
C GLY A 74 -18.76 -10.15 -7.01
N ILE A 75 -17.68 -10.69 -6.46
CA ILE A 75 -16.97 -10.18 -5.28
C ILE A 75 -15.63 -9.60 -5.73
N LEU A 76 -15.18 -8.50 -5.14
CA LEU A 76 -13.83 -7.95 -5.28
C LEU A 76 -13.21 -7.78 -3.89
N LEU A 77 -12.02 -8.35 -3.68
CA LEU A 77 -11.32 -8.39 -2.38
C LEU A 77 -9.81 -8.20 -2.53
N PRO A 78 -9.08 -7.89 -1.44
CA PRO A 78 -7.62 -7.96 -1.40
C PRO A 78 -7.09 -9.34 -1.83
N SER A 79 -5.98 -9.36 -2.57
CA SER A 79 -5.33 -10.60 -3.02
C SER A 79 -4.89 -11.52 -1.89
N GLU A 80 -4.53 -10.99 -0.72
CA GLU A 80 -4.19 -11.74 0.49
C GLU A 80 -5.29 -12.69 0.94
N TYR A 81 -6.57 -12.36 0.70
CA TYR A 81 -7.70 -13.21 1.09
C TYR A 81 -8.16 -14.16 -0.02
N THR A 82 -7.43 -14.25 -1.15
CA THR A 82 -7.84 -15.09 -2.30
C THR A 82 -7.91 -16.56 -1.93
N THR A 83 -6.98 -17.05 -1.11
CA THR A 83 -6.90 -18.45 -0.66
C THR A 83 -8.08 -18.84 0.22
N ILE A 84 -8.56 -17.92 1.07
CA ILE A 84 -9.70 -18.16 1.96
C ILE A 84 -10.99 -18.43 1.16
N LEU A 85 -11.13 -17.78 0.00
CA LEU A 85 -12.30 -17.93 -0.86
C LEU A 85 -12.10 -18.96 -1.97
N GLU A 86 -10.98 -19.69 -1.98
CA GLU A 86 -10.72 -20.76 -2.94
C GLU A 86 -11.82 -21.83 -2.97
N PRO A 87 -12.38 -22.29 -1.82
CA PRO A 87 -13.51 -23.21 -1.84
C PRO A 87 -14.70 -22.66 -2.61
N LEU A 88 -15.09 -21.39 -2.38
CA LEU A 88 -16.21 -20.75 -3.08
C LEU A 88 -15.93 -20.58 -4.58
N ARG A 89 -14.67 -20.31 -4.94
CA ARG A 89 -14.24 -20.19 -6.35
C ARG A 89 -14.38 -21.52 -7.09
N ASN A 90 -14.04 -22.64 -6.44
CA ASN A 90 -14.11 -23.98 -7.04
C ASN A 90 -15.55 -24.41 -7.36
N TYR A 91 -16.52 -24.02 -6.53
CA TYR A 91 -17.94 -24.27 -6.79
C TYR A 91 -18.56 -23.29 -7.81
N SER A 92 -17.79 -22.33 -8.33
CA SER A 92 -18.20 -21.37 -9.39
C SER A 92 -19.52 -20.64 -9.10
N VAL A 93 -19.86 -20.46 -7.82
CA VAL A 93 -21.17 -19.92 -7.44
C VAL A 93 -21.25 -18.41 -7.70
N LEU A 94 -20.16 -17.68 -7.49
CA LEU A 94 -20.00 -16.27 -7.81
C LEU A 94 -18.59 -15.97 -8.37
N PRO A 95 -18.45 -15.06 -9.34
CA PRO A 95 -17.14 -14.60 -9.79
C PRO A 95 -16.37 -13.89 -8.67
N ILE A 96 -15.15 -14.35 -8.40
CA ILE A 96 -14.28 -13.80 -7.35
C ILE A 96 -13.09 -13.05 -7.97
N SER A 97 -13.19 -11.74 -7.83
CA SER A 97 -12.26 -10.66 -8.09
C SER A 97 -11.15 -10.43 -7.06
N SER A 98 -9.86 -10.36 -7.39
CA SER A 98 -8.88 -9.78 -6.46
C SER A 98 -8.31 -8.46 -6.95
N TYR A 99 -7.83 -7.64 -6.01
CA TYR A 99 -6.99 -6.48 -6.28
C TYR A 99 -5.65 -6.60 -5.55
N ASN A 100 -4.61 -6.10 -6.21
CA ASN A 100 -3.26 -6.05 -5.66
C ASN A 100 -2.95 -4.65 -5.15
N GLU A 101 -2.18 -4.59 -4.09
CA GLU A 101 -1.61 -3.35 -3.60
C GLU A 101 -0.41 -2.95 -4.46
N GLN A 102 -0.11 -1.65 -4.49
CA GLN A 102 1.09 -1.17 -5.18
C GLN A 102 2.31 -1.57 -4.35
N ASN A 103 3.29 -2.24 -4.98
CA ASN A 103 4.53 -2.57 -4.30
C ASN A 103 5.37 -1.30 -4.11
N LEU A 104 5.24 -0.70 -2.92
CA LEU A 104 5.97 0.49 -2.51
C LEU A 104 7.23 0.20 -1.71
N THR A 105 7.62 -1.08 -1.54
CA THR A 105 8.77 -1.46 -0.71
C THR A 105 10.06 -0.74 -1.10
N ARG A 106 10.44 -0.79 -2.38
CA ARG A 106 11.66 -0.12 -2.86
C ARG A 106 11.56 1.41 -2.75
N PRO A 107 10.43 2.04 -3.13
CA PRO A 107 10.23 3.47 -2.89
C PRO A 107 10.34 3.89 -1.42
N LEU A 108 9.77 3.11 -0.51
CA LEU A 108 9.80 3.42 0.92
C LEU A 108 11.18 3.24 1.54
N ILE A 109 11.92 2.22 1.11
CA ILE A 109 13.33 2.03 1.49
C ILE A 109 14.16 3.22 1.02
N ASN A 110 14.01 3.64 -0.24
CA ASN A 110 14.73 4.80 -0.77
C ASN A 110 14.38 6.10 -0.04
N LEU A 111 13.12 6.28 0.38
CA LEU A 111 12.68 7.38 1.21
C LEU A 111 13.36 7.35 2.59
N MET A 112 13.32 6.19 3.25
CA MET A 112 13.96 6.00 4.56
C MET A 112 15.46 6.29 4.48
N VAL A 113 16.17 5.71 3.50
CA VAL A 113 17.60 5.96 3.29
C VAL A 113 17.89 7.42 2.97
N HIS A 114 17.03 8.08 2.17
CA HIS A 114 17.16 9.52 1.95
C HIS A 114 17.07 10.29 3.26
N TYR A 115 16.10 9.99 4.12
CA TYR A 115 15.97 10.63 5.43
C TYR A 115 17.18 10.35 6.34
N VAL A 116 17.61 9.09 6.43
CA VAL A 116 18.80 8.70 7.20
C VAL A 116 20.02 9.49 6.74
N SER A 117 20.22 9.66 5.43
CA SER A 117 21.34 10.44 4.88
C SER A 117 21.39 11.92 5.30
N THR A 118 20.32 12.43 5.90
CA THR A 118 20.26 13.81 6.43
C THR A 118 20.55 13.91 7.92
N ARG A 119 20.65 12.78 8.63
CA ARG A 119 20.77 12.76 10.11
C ARG A 119 21.78 11.76 10.67
N PHE A 120 22.12 10.72 9.94
CA PHE A 120 22.98 9.64 10.42
C PHE A 120 23.99 9.25 9.35
N GLU A 121 25.23 9.07 9.78
CA GLU A 121 26.32 8.57 8.95
C GLU A 121 26.42 7.04 8.99
N THR A 122 25.95 6.44 10.09
CA THR A 122 26.04 5.01 10.38
C THR A 122 24.70 4.48 10.89
N ILE A 123 24.39 3.25 10.48
CA ILE A 123 23.34 2.41 11.06
C ILE A 123 24.06 1.21 11.68
N ASP A 124 23.86 1.01 12.96
CA ASP A 124 24.54 -0.06 13.69
C ASP A 124 23.92 -1.41 13.39
N VAL A 125 22.58 -1.47 13.37
CA VAL A 125 21.84 -2.70 13.08
C VAL A 125 20.70 -2.44 12.10
N LEU A 126 20.64 -3.25 11.04
CA LEU A 126 19.48 -3.38 10.18
C LEU A 126 18.71 -4.67 10.52
N LEU A 127 17.43 -4.53 10.87
CA LEU A 127 16.51 -5.63 11.13
C LEU A 127 15.51 -5.77 10.00
N THR A 128 15.46 -6.96 9.40
CA THR A 128 14.47 -7.33 8.40
C THR A 128 14.36 -8.85 8.29
N ASN A 129 13.17 -9.35 7.97
CA ASN A 129 12.85 -10.77 7.86
C ASN A 129 12.84 -11.29 6.40
N HIS A 130 13.12 -10.42 5.42
CA HIS A 130 13.04 -10.76 4.01
C HIS A 130 14.26 -10.28 3.23
N ASP A 131 14.74 -11.10 2.28
CA ASP A 131 15.91 -10.81 1.45
C ASP A 131 15.73 -9.60 0.53
N PHE A 132 14.50 -9.37 0.05
CA PHE A 132 14.24 -8.28 -0.88
C PHE A 132 14.39 -6.90 -0.21
N PRO A 133 13.73 -6.59 0.93
CA PRO A 133 14.01 -5.38 1.70
C PRO A 133 15.47 -5.26 2.15
N LEU A 134 16.09 -6.36 2.61
CA LEU A 134 17.49 -6.40 3.02
C LEU A 134 18.42 -5.90 1.92
N ASN A 135 18.38 -6.55 0.76
CA ASN A 135 19.27 -6.22 -0.35
C ASN A 135 18.99 -4.82 -0.88
N SER A 136 17.71 -4.44 -1.00
CA SER A 136 17.31 -3.10 -1.45
C SER A 136 17.84 -2.00 -0.53
N PHE A 137 17.77 -2.20 0.80
CA PHE A 137 18.25 -1.22 1.77
C PHE A 137 19.76 -1.11 1.78
N LEU A 138 20.47 -2.24 1.76
CA LEU A 138 21.93 -2.22 1.76
C LEU A 138 22.48 -1.61 0.47
N ASP A 139 21.84 -1.83 -0.68
CA ASP A 139 22.23 -1.19 -1.95
C ASP A 139 21.96 0.32 -1.92
N ALA A 140 20.78 0.73 -1.44
CA ALA A 140 20.42 2.14 -1.32
C ALA A 140 21.35 2.90 -0.36
N THR A 141 21.70 2.32 0.80
CA THR A 141 22.65 2.90 1.76
C THR A 141 24.07 2.97 1.20
N LYS A 142 24.50 1.96 0.43
CA LYS A 142 25.79 1.97 -0.27
C LYS A 142 25.89 3.14 -1.26
N GLU A 143 24.84 3.38 -2.04
CA GLU A 143 24.76 4.53 -2.96
C GLU A 143 24.74 5.88 -2.22
N ALA A 144 24.06 5.92 -1.07
CA ALA A 144 24.01 7.09 -0.19
C ALA A 144 25.34 7.37 0.51
N GLY A 145 26.22 6.37 0.67
CA GLY A 145 27.48 6.48 1.40
C GLY A 145 27.32 6.34 2.91
N ILE A 146 26.27 5.65 3.36
CA ILE A 146 25.95 5.38 4.76
C ILE A 146 26.52 4.01 5.14
N CYS A 147 27.19 3.91 6.29
CA CYS A 147 27.71 2.63 6.78
C CYS A 147 26.60 1.83 7.46
N VAL A 148 26.43 0.55 7.10
CA VAL A 148 25.63 -0.39 7.89
C VAL A 148 26.59 -1.38 8.55
N LYS A 149 26.69 -1.39 9.88
CA LYS A 149 27.66 -2.27 10.59
C LYS A 149 27.23 -3.73 10.52
N LYS A 150 26.00 -4.03 10.95
CA LYS A 150 25.45 -5.39 11.03
C LYS A 150 24.02 -5.44 10.48
N TYR A 151 23.60 -6.60 10.00
CA TYR A 151 22.21 -6.89 9.66
C TYR A 151 21.84 -8.27 10.17
N ALA A 152 20.61 -8.44 10.64
CA ALA A 152 20.12 -9.70 11.20
C ALA A 152 18.58 -9.75 11.17
N ASP A 153 18.04 -10.94 11.41
CA ASP A 153 16.62 -11.17 11.69
C ASP A 153 16.27 -10.98 13.18
N SER A 154 17.29 -10.87 14.03
CA SER A 154 17.20 -10.78 15.49
C SER A 154 18.23 -9.80 16.05
N LEU A 155 17.88 -9.12 17.14
CA LEU A 155 18.73 -8.10 17.73
C LEU A 155 19.78 -8.76 18.64
N GLN A 156 21.06 -8.55 18.32
CA GLN A 156 22.20 -8.87 19.17
C GLN A 156 23.07 -7.62 19.28
N LEU A 157 23.14 -7.03 20.46
CA LEU A 157 23.91 -5.81 20.74
C LEU A 157 25.16 -6.16 21.55
N GLU A 158 26.26 -5.49 21.26
CA GLU A 158 27.47 -5.52 22.09
C GLU A 158 27.34 -4.45 23.19
N GLU A 159 27.81 -4.74 24.40
CA GLU A 159 27.55 -3.92 25.61
C GLU A 159 28.30 -2.57 25.62
N ASP A 160 29.21 -2.32 24.67
CA ASP A 160 30.19 -1.22 24.74
C ASP A 160 29.79 0.09 24.03
N GLU A 161 28.68 0.14 23.29
CA GLU A 161 28.25 1.36 22.58
C GLU A 161 27.31 2.21 23.44
N THR A 162 27.41 3.55 23.42
CA THR A 162 26.57 4.43 24.24
C THR A 162 25.24 4.80 23.57
N GLU A 163 25.24 4.95 22.24
CA GLU A 163 24.06 5.21 21.42
C GLU A 163 24.07 4.32 20.17
N ILE A 164 22.94 3.67 19.88
CA ILE A 164 22.81 2.69 18.80
C ILE A 164 21.65 3.09 17.88
N VAL A 165 21.90 3.19 16.59
CA VAL A 165 20.91 3.48 15.54
C VAL A 165 20.46 2.18 14.88
N ILE A 166 19.18 1.86 15.03
CA ILE A 166 18.57 0.62 14.54
C ILE A 166 17.56 0.93 13.45
N ALA A 167 17.77 0.41 12.24
CA ALA A 167 16.80 0.45 11.15
C ALA A 167 15.94 -0.82 11.17
N ALA A 168 14.62 -0.70 11.34
CA ALA A 168 13.69 -1.83 11.39
C ALA A 168 12.71 -1.81 10.22
N ILE A 169 12.75 -2.82 9.35
CA ILE A 169 11.97 -2.88 8.11
C ILE A 169 11.22 -4.21 8.03
N GLY A 170 9.89 -4.16 8.15
CA GLY A 170 9.06 -5.37 8.19
C GLY A 170 7.57 -5.04 8.33
N HIS A 171 6.77 -6.04 8.70
CA HIS A 171 5.36 -5.83 9.04
C HIS A 171 5.21 -5.35 10.49
N ARG A 172 4.01 -4.91 10.87
CA ARG A 172 3.70 -4.44 12.23
C ARG A 172 4.19 -5.38 13.31
N ASN A 173 3.91 -6.67 13.14
CA ASN A 173 4.21 -7.69 14.14
C ASN A 173 5.71 -7.89 14.31
N ASP A 174 6.48 -7.89 13.22
CA ASP A 174 7.94 -8.02 13.27
C ASP A 174 8.56 -6.82 13.98
N ILE A 175 8.17 -5.60 13.57
CA ILE A 175 8.65 -4.34 14.15
C ILE A 175 8.36 -4.27 15.64
N ARG A 176 7.12 -4.60 16.04
CA ARG A 176 6.74 -4.67 17.45
C ARG A 176 7.61 -5.64 18.23
N GLN A 177 7.79 -6.87 17.73
CA GLN A 177 8.60 -7.87 18.43
C GLN A 177 10.07 -7.44 18.57
N TRP A 178 10.64 -6.82 17.53
CA TRP A 178 12.01 -6.32 17.58
C TRP A 178 12.17 -5.20 18.60
N ILE A 179 11.27 -4.22 18.61
CA ILE A 179 11.31 -3.10 19.57
C ILE A 179 11.08 -3.61 21.00
N GLU A 180 10.04 -4.42 21.24
CA GLU A 180 9.75 -4.95 22.57
C GLU A 180 10.90 -5.77 23.15
N ARG A 181 11.62 -6.53 22.31
CA ARG A 181 12.80 -7.28 22.74
C ARG A 181 14.00 -6.36 22.95
N GLY A 182 14.23 -5.41 22.05
CA GLY A 182 15.38 -4.51 22.12
C GLY A 182 15.32 -3.51 23.27
N GLU A 183 14.13 -3.00 23.59
CA GLU A 183 13.95 -2.09 24.72
C GLU A 183 14.02 -2.80 26.09
N LYS A 184 13.82 -4.13 26.13
CA LYS A 184 14.05 -4.94 27.35
C LYS A 184 15.53 -5.20 27.62
N MET A 185 16.40 -5.07 26.61
CA MET A 185 17.84 -5.26 26.79
C MET A 185 18.43 -4.03 27.51
N GLN A 186 19.01 -4.27 28.69
CA GLN A 186 19.78 -3.25 29.41
C GLN A 186 20.99 -2.80 28.58
N GLY A 187 21.39 -1.54 28.73
CA GLY A 187 22.55 -0.98 28.04
C GLY A 187 22.23 0.31 27.29
N SER A 188 22.83 0.44 26.11
CA SER A 188 22.87 1.63 25.25
C SER A 188 21.51 2.25 24.96
N ARG A 189 21.49 3.58 24.78
CA ARG A 189 20.31 4.29 24.29
C ARG A 189 20.08 3.95 22.82
N LYS A 190 18.87 3.50 22.48
CA LYS A 190 18.54 3.03 21.13
C LYS A 190 17.71 4.08 20.40
N THR A 191 18.12 4.41 19.18
CA THR A 191 17.36 5.23 18.25
C THR A 191 16.82 4.33 17.15
N TRP A 192 15.51 4.10 17.16
CA TRP A 192 14.86 3.28 16.15
C TRP A 192 14.44 4.12 14.96
N ILE A 193 14.54 3.55 13.77
CA ILE A 193 13.99 4.10 12.54
C ILE A 193 13.15 2.99 11.92
N ALA A 194 11.84 3.06 12.14
CA ALA A 194 10.90 2.02 11.75
C ALA A 194 10.27 2.31 10.38
N LEU A 195 10.22 1.29 9.53
CA LEU A 195 9.52 1.31 8.25
C LEU A 195 8.54 0.12 8.15
N PRO A 196 7.25 0.34 8.45
CA PRO A 196 6.19 -0.64 8.21
C PRO A 196 5.93 -0.78 6.70
N LEU A 197 6.18 -1.97 6.15
CA LEU A 197 5.98 -2.27 4.73
C LEU A 197 4.53 -2.63 4.38
N ASP A 198 3.76 -3.07 5.37
CA ASP A 198 2.34 -3.38 5.27
C ASP A 198 1.46 -2.12 5.35
N GLY A 199 2.03 -0.92 5.54
CA GLY A 199 1.26 0.31 5.73
C GLY A 199 0.61 0.43 7.11
N SER A 200 1.08 -0.37 8.06
CA SER A 200 0.57 -0.38 9.43
C SER A 200 0.97 0.84 10.23
N ASN A 201 0.11 1.17 11.20
CA ASN A 201 0.49 2.10 12.25
C ASN A 201 1.27 1.36 13.34
N VAL A 202 2.49 1.82 13.58
CA VAL A 202 3.40 1.36 14.66
C VAL A 202 3.67 2.45 15.68
N ASP A 203 3.02 3.61 15.58
CA ASP A 203 3.18 4.78 16.46
C ASP A 203 3.07 4.44 17.95
N ASP A 204 2.31 3.40 18.30
CA ASP A 204 2.07 2.92 19.66
C ASP A 204 3.27 2.17 20.28
N VAL A 205 4.15 1.62 19.44
CA VAL A 205 5.32 0.84 19.89
C VAL A 205 6.63 1.59 19.75
N ILE A 206 6.67 2.71 19.02
CA ILE A 206 7.91 3.48 18.83
C ILE A 206 8.33 4.16 20.15
N PRO A 207 9.56 3.97 20.64
CA PRO A 207 10.03 4.61 21.86
C PRO A 207 10.42 6.10 21.63
N PRO A 208 10.41 6.94 22.68
CA PRO A 208 10.81 8.34 22.56
C PRO A 208 12.22 8.52 22.00
N GLY A 209 12.41 9.52 21.14
CA GLY A 209 13.68 9.76 20.43
C GLY A 209 13.79 9.02 19.09
N SER A 210 12.86 8.10 18.80
CA SER A 210 12.88 7.27 17.60
C SER A 210 11.94 7.78 16.51
N TYR A 211 12.09 7.24 15.31
CA TYR A 211 11.47 7.71 14.08
C TYR A 211 10.63 6.62 13.42
N VAL A 212 9.57 7.02 12.73
CA VAL A 212 8.69 6.15 11.96
C VAL A 212 8.36 6.76 10.61
N VAL A 213 8.42 5.94 9.56
CA VAL A 213 7.89 6.29 8.24
C VAL A 213 6.43 5.88 8.18
N ARG A 214 5.52 6.83 7.96
CA ARG A 214 4.07 6.57 7.86
C ARG A 214 3.44 7.40 6.75
N THR A 215 2.26 7.00 6.29
CA THR A 215 1.46 7.85 5.40
C THR A 215 0.93 9.06 6.17
N SER A 216 0.80 10.21 5.49
CA SER A 216 0.10 11.36 6.08
C SER A 216 -1.30 10.93 6.50
N PRO A 217 -1.77 11.26 7.72
CA PRO A 217 -3.14 10.95 8.12
C PRO A 217 -4.11 11.57 7.11
N PHE A 218 -5.21 10.86 6.85
CA PHE A 218 -6.30 11.37 6.05
C PHE A 218 -7.17 12.23 6.95
N ASP A 219 -7.41 13.47 6.53
CA ASP A 219 -8.33 14.36 7.23
C ASP A 219 -9.75 13.86 6.97
N LEU A 220 -10.40 13.35 8.03
CA LEU A 220 -11.75 12.81 7.98
C LEU A 220 -12.81 13.92 7.88
N ASP A 221 -12.46 15.16 8.24
CA ASP A 221 -13.37 16.30 8.16
C ASP A 221 -13.68 16.62 6.70
N LEU A 222 -12.73 16.37 5.79
CA LEU A 222 -12.96 16.40 4.35
C LEU A 222 -14.05 15.42 3.90
N LEU A 223 -14.29 14.29 4.58
CA LEU A 223 -15.37 13.37 4.20
C LEU A 223 -16.75 13.88 4.58
N GLN A 224 -16.86 14.65 5.67
CA GLN A 224 -18.12 15.18 6.16
C GLN A 224 -18.68 16.27 5.23
N GLU A 225 -17.79 17.07 4.62
CA GLU A 225 -18.19 18.13 3.68
C GLU A 225 -18.64 17.59 2.32
N ILE A 226 -18.17 16.40 1.93
CA ILE A 226 -18.44 15.85 0.60
C ILE A 226 -19.76 15.08 0.59
N SER A 227 -20.86 15.81 0.61
CA SER A 227 -22.22 15.26 0.50
C SER A 227 -22.71 15.06 -0.95
N SER A 228 -21.94 15.49 -1.95
CA SER A 228 -22.26 15.31 -3.39
C SER A 228 -21.13 14.65 -4.21
N PRO A 229 -21.43 14.01 -5.36
CA PRO A 229 -20.42 13.44 -6.27
C PRO A 229 -19.56 14.52 -6.94
N ASP A 230 -20.07 15.74 -7.13
CA ASP A 230 -19.36 16.81 -7.82
C ASP A 230 -18.36 17.52 -6.87
N LEU A 231 -18.71 17.71 -5.59
CA LEU A 231 -17.77 18.16 -4.54
C LEU A 231 -16.65 17.14 -4.29
N PHE A 232 -16.92 15.85 -4.52
CA PHE A 232 -15.89 14.81 -4.45
C PHE A 232 -14.91 14.90 -5.59
N LEU A 233 -15.33 15.33 -6.79
CA LEU A 233 -14.41 15.54 -7.89
C LEU A 233 -13.50 16.72 -7.61
N GLU A 234 -14.01 17.78 -7.00
CA GLU A 234 -13.19 18.89 -6.48
C GLU A 234 -12.22 18.43 -5.39
N ALA A 235 -12.66 17.66 -4.39
CA ALA A 235 -11.76 17.08 -3.39
C ALA A 235 -10.78 16.04 -3.98
N ALA A 236 -11.18 15.29 -5.00
CA ALA A 236 -10.33 14.35 -5.75
C ALA A 236 -9.43 15.05 -6.77
N THR A 237 -9.56 16.38 -6.98
CA THR A 237 -8.50 17.18 -7.58
C THR A 237 -7.35 17.44 -6.60
N SER A 238 -7.51 17.07 -5.31
CA SER A 238 -6.41 17.11 -4.35
C SER A 238 -5.22 16.34 -4.93
N PRO A 239 -4.04 16.98 -5.02
CA PRO A 239 -2.86 16.36 -5.59
C PRO A 239 -2.27 15.26 -4.69
N VAL A 240 -2.88 14.99 -3.54
CA VAL A 240 -2.39 14.05 -2.54
C VAL A 240 -3.31 12.84 -2.42
N ILE A 241 -2.75 11.68 -2.67
CA ILE A 241 -3.34 10.37 -2.38
C ILE A 241 -2.96 10.03 -0.95
N HIS A 242 -3.96 9.89 -0.09
CA HIS A 242 -3.75 9.64 1.33
C HIS A 242 -3.66 8.16 1.70
N SER A 243 -4.00 7.26 0.78
CA SER A 243 -3.89 5.82 0.98
C SER A 243 -3.27 5.15 -0.26
N PRO A 244 -2.16 4.41 -0.09
CA PRO A 244 -1.49 3.74 -1.21
C PRO A 244 -2.35 2.64 -1.86
N HIS A 245 -3.33 2.12 -1.13
CA HIS A 245 -4.24 1.05 -1.55
C HIS A 245 -5.28 1.53 -2.58
N LEU A 246 -5.61 2.83 -2.60
CA LEU A 246 -6.66 3.38 -3.46
C LEU A 246 -6.43 3.16 -4.95
N LEU A 247 -5.15 3.15 -5.38
CA LEU A 247 -4.83 2.91 -6.78
C LEU A 247 -5.06 1.45 -7.18
N GLY A 248 -4.73 0.50 -6.31
CA GLY A 248 -4.99 -0.93 -6.53
C GLY A 248 -6.49 -1.23 -6.64
N ILE A 249 -7.27 -0.70 -5.70
CA ILE A 249 -8.74 -0.80 -5.71
C ILE A 249 -9.31 -0.14 -6.97
N GLY A 250 -8.86 1.09 -7.28
CA GLY A 250 -9.31 1.83 -8.45
C GLY A 250 -9.00 1.09 -9.77
N LYS A 251 -7.80 0.52 -9.90
CA LYS A 251 -7.40 -0.30 -11.05
C LYS A 251 -8.37 -1.48 -11.23
N ALA A 252 -8.59 -2.27 -10.19
CA ALA A 252 -9.46 -3.44 -10.27
C ALA A 252 -10.91 -3.11 -10.60
N ILE A 253 -11.43 -1.98 -10.11
CA ILE A 253 -12.78 -1.51 -10.43
C ILE A 253 -12.91 -1.11 -11.90
N VAL A 254 -11.92 -0.37 -12.44
CA VAL A 254 -11.94 0.05 -13.84
C VAL A 254 -11.82 -1.17 -14.76
N GLU A 255 -10.93 -2.11 -14.46
CA GLU A 255 -10.78 -3.37 -15.19
C GLU A 255 -12.09 -4.18 -15.21
N LEU A 256 -12.77 -4.28 -14.06
CA LEU A 256 -14.07 -4.95 -13.96
C LEU A 256 -15.15 -4.22 -14.76
N ALA A 257 -15.21 -2.89 -14.68
CA ALA A 257 -16.19 -2.11 -15.42
C ALA A 257 -16.00 -2.25 -16.93
N GLN A 258 -14.75 -2.28 -17.43
CA GLN A 258 -14.45 -2.52 -18.84
C GLN A 258 -14.87 -3.93 -19.27
N LEU A 259 -14.53 -4.95 -18.47
CA LEU A 259 -14.92 -6.33 -18.74
C LEU A 259 -16.45 -6.49 -18.84
N LEU A 260 -17.19 -5.93 -17.87
CA LEU A 260 -18.66 -5.97 -17.86
C LEU A 260 -19.25 -5.19 -19.04
N HIS A 261 -18.66 -4.06 -19.41
CA HIS A 261 -19.08 -3.29 -20.57
C HIS A 261 -18.90 -4.07 -21.88
N ASP A 262 -17.76 -4.74 -22.05
CA ASP A 262 -17.48 -5.54 -23.23
C ASP A 262 -18.40 -6.77 -23.30
N LEU A 263 -18.66 -7.42 -22.17
CA LEU A 263 -19.63 -8.51 -22.07
C LEU A 263 -21.04 -8.03 -22.44
N HIS A 264 -21.48 -6.88 -21.91
CA HIS A 264 -22.75 -6.28 -22.28
C HIS A 264 -22.83 -6.01 -23.78
N LYS A 265 -21.81 -5.37 -24.36
CA LYS A 265 -21.79 -5.01 -25.78
C LYS A 265 -21.88 -6.25 -26.69
N ARG A 266 -21.25 -7.36 -26.31
CA ARG A 266 -21.26 -8.62 -27.06
C ARG A 266 -22.58 -9.38 -26.94
N ASN A 267 -23.20 -9.37 -25.76
CA ASN A 267 -24.36 -10.22 -25.46
C ASN A 267 -25.71 -9.48 -25.47
N CYS A 268 -25.71 -8.15 -25.36
CA CYS A 268 -26.90 -7.31 -25.28
C CYS A 268 -26.91 -6.22 -26.38
N PRO A 269 -27.18 -6.60 -27.64
CA PRO A 269 -27.29 -5.64 -28.74
C PRO A 269 -28.46 -4.66 -28.54
N ARG A 270 -28.36 -3.48 -29.16
CA ARG A 270 -29.36 -2.40 -29.01
C ARG A 270 -30.73 -2.87 -29.53
N GLY A 271 -31.75 -2.80 -28.66
CA GLY A 271 -33.16 -3.10 -29.03
C GLY A 271 -33.77 -4.30 -28.30
N VAL A 272 -32.98 -5.03 -27.50
CA VAL A 272 -33.48 -6.12 -26.66
C VAL A 272 -33.89 -5.57 -25.28
N GLU A 273 -35.16 -5.68 -24.92
CA GLU A 273 -35.72 -5.18 -23.64
C GLU A 273 -35.32 -6.04 -22.43
N ARG A 274 -34.98 -7.32 -22.64
CA ARG A 274 -34.54 -8.25 -21.59
C ARG A 274 -33.27 -8.97 -22.01
N CYS A 275 -32.13 -8.48 -21.55
CA CYS A 275 -30.85 -9.16 -21.72
C CYS A 275 -30.35 -9.66 -20.37
N ALA A 276 -30.15 -10.97 -20.25
CA ALA A 276 -29.45 -11.54 -19.12
C ALA A 276 -27.94 -11.45 -19.38
N MET A 277 -27.23 -10.73 -18.52
CA MET A 277 -25.77 -10.65 -18.62
C MET A 277 -25.17 -11.99 -18.16
N PRO A 278 -24.29 -12.63 -18.96
CA PRO A 278 -23.60 -13.82 -18.50
C PRO A 278 -22.66 -13.48 -17.34
N ARG A 279 -22.43 -14.46 -16.45
CA ARG A 279 -21.42 -14.34 -15.40
C ARG A 279 -20.06 -14.03 -16.04
N PHE A 280 -19.32 -13.08 -15.47
CA PHE A 280 -18.00 -12.75 -15.99
C PHE A 280 -16.94 -13.75 -15.50
N ASN A 281 -15.94 -14.00 -16.34
CA ASN A 281 -14.76 -14.75 -15.91
C ASN A 281 -13.78 -13.80 -15.22
N ALA A 282 -13.50 -13.99 -13.93
CA ALA A 282 -12.56 -13.14 -13.19
C ALA A 282 -11.13 -13.18 -13.78
N ASN A 283 -10.77 -14.26 -14.48
CA ASN A 283 -9.46 -14.43 -15.10
C ASN A 283 -9.33 -13.73 -16.45
N SER A 284 -10.43 -13.24 -17.04
CA SER A 284 -10.41 -12.54 -18.34
C SER A 284 -10.17 -11.04 -18.21
N LYS A 285 -9.75 -10.56 -17.04
CA LYS A 285 -9.35 -9.17 -16.84
C LYS A 285 -8.09 -8.86 -17.63
N GLN A 286 -8.11 -7.75 -18.36
CA GLN A 286 -6.92 -7.22 -18.98
C GLN A 286 -6.19 -6.33 -17.98
N GLU A 287 -4.89 -6.56 -17.78
CA GLU A 287 -4.10 -5.73 -16.90
C GLU A 287 -4.02 -4.29 -17.43
N MET A 288 -4.38 -3.32 -16.59
CA MET A 288 -4.27 -1.90 -16.93
C MET A 288 -3.02 -1.25 -16.32
N ARG A 289 -2.36 -0.36 -17.06
CA ARG A 289 -1.28 0.47 -16.49
C ARG A 289 -1.88 1.58 -15.63
N ASN A 290 -1.14 2.04 -14.63
CA ASN A 290 -1.58 3.12 -13.74
C ASN A 290 -2.04 4.37 -14.53
N ALA A 291 -1.29 4.77 -15.56
CA ALA A 291 -1.65 5.90 -16.42
C ALA A 291 -3.03 5.72 -17.11
N ASP A 292 -3.34 4.50 -17.55
CA ASP A 292 -4.62 4.19 -18.21
C ASP A 292 -5.78 4.24 -17.20
N VAL A 293 -5.53 3.85 -15.93
CA VAL A 293 -6.49 3.99 -14.82
C VAL A 293 -6.77 5.47 -14.53
N TYR A 294 -5.73 6.30 -14.44
CA TYR A 294 -5.90 7.76 -14.27
C TYR A 294 -6.71 8.38 -15.43
N ASN A 295 -6.39 8.01 -16.67
CA ASN A 295 -7.13 8.46 -17.86
C ASN A 295 -8.60 8.02 -17.83
N ALA A 296 -8.86 6.76 -17.46
CA ALA A 296 -10.21 6.23 -17.34
C ALA A 296 -11.03 7.00 -16.30
N LEU A 297 -10.41 7.39 -15.20
CA LEU A 297 -11.00 8.15 -14.11
C LEU A 297 -11.04 9.67 -14.35
N ARG A 298 -10.49 10.16 -15.48
CA ARG A 298 -10.33 11.59 -15.81
C ARG A 298 -9.52 12.35 -14.76
N ILE A 299 -8.49 11.72 -14.24
CA ILE A 299 -7.59 12.28 -13.25
C ILE A 299 -6.27 12.60 -13.93
N LEU A 300 -5.76 13.81 -13.71
CA LEU A 300 -4.46 14.22 -14.24
C LEU A 300 -3.34 13.40 -13.55
N PRO A 301 -2.60 12.54 -14.27
CA PRO A 301 -1.65 11.61 -13.65
C PRO A 301 -0.49 12.33 -12.92
N LYS A 302 -0.07 13.47 -13.48
CA LYS A 302 1.07 14.26 -12.97
C LYS A 302 0.72 15.14 -11.77
N SER A 303 -0.56 15.32 -11.47
CA SER A 303 -0.98 16.12 -10.32
C SER A 303 -1.06 15.30 -9.05
N HIS A 304 -0.96 13.97 -9.09
CA HIS A 304 -1.20 13.11 -7.93
C HIS A 304 0.08 12.51 -7.37
N SER A 305 0.20 12.48 -6.05
CA SER A 305 1.31 11.89 -5.31
C SER A 305 0.84 11.30 -3.99
N ILE A 306 1.48 10.24 -3.51
CA ILE A 306 1.23 9.71 -2.17
C ILE A 306 2.14 10.45 -1.20
N LYS A 307 1.56 11.09 -0.17
CA LYS A 307 2.33 11.84 0.83
C LYS A 307 2.73 10.92 1.99
N TYR A 308 4.03 10.71 2.13
CA TYR A 308 4.64 10.04 3.28
C TYR A 308 5.31 11.06 4.20
N ILE A 309 5.37 10.73 5.47
CA ILE A 309 5.99 11.53 6.50
C ILE A 309 6.93 10.66 7.32
N VAL A 310 8.07 11.25 7.69
CA VAL A 310 8.93 10.71 8.74
C VAL A 310 8.62 11.49 9.99
N ALA A 311 8.12 10.82 11.00
CA ALA A 311 7.74 11.43 12.26
C ALA A 311 8.61 10.90 13.40
N MET A 312 8.85 11.73 14.40
CA MET A 312 9.65 11.40 15.58
C MET A 312 8.74 11.30 16.79
N ARG A 313 8.88 10.23 17.58
CA ARG A 313 8.21 10.09 18.86
C ARG A 313 8.92 10.98 19.89
N SER A 314 8.24 12.01 20.37
CA SER A 314 8.59 12.75 21.58
C SER A 314 8.06 12.03 22.82
N GLN A 315 8.25 12.58 24.02
CA GLN A 315 7.81 11.95 25.27
C GLN A 315 6.31 11.62 25.29
N GLN A 316 5.46 12.47 24.70
CA GLN A 316 4.00 12.31 24.72
C GLN A 316 3.34 12.38 23.34
N GLU A 317 4.04 12.89 22.32
CA GLU A 317 3.46 13.19 21.00
C GLU A 317 4.35 12.71 19.86
N ILE A 318 3.80 12.63 18.66
CA ILE A 318 4.53 12.32 17.42
C ILE A 318 4.62 13.59 16.58
N VAL A 319 5.84 14.02 16.30
CA VAL A 319 6.13 15.27 15.60
C VAL A 319 6.62 14.96 14.18
N ASP A 320 6.00 15.57 13.18
CA ASP A 320 6.40 15.40 11.79
C ASP A 320 7.75 16.09 11.51
N MET A 321 8.74 15.31 11.08
CA MET A 321 10.12 15.80 10.86
C MET A 321 10.41 16.09 9.39
N ALA A 322 9.86 15.28 8.49
CA ALA A 322 10.06 15.43 7.05
C ALA A 322 8.86 14.88 6.29
N ALA A 323 8.57 15.46 5.12
CA ALA A 323 7.53 14.99 4.22
C ALA A 323 8.09 14.66 2.84
N TYR A 324 7.51 13.65 2.20
CA TYR A 324 7.91 13.11 0.92
C TYR A 324 6.68 12.87 0.04
N ARG A 325 6.87 13.01 -1.27
CA ARG A 325 5.87 12.69 -2.30
C ARG A 325 6.36 11.52 -3.12
N ILE A 326 5.53 10.50 -3.28
CA ILE A 326 5.76 9.37 -4.17
C ILE A 326 4.81 9.50 -5.36
N GLU A 327 5.34 9.59 -6.57
CA GLU A 327 4.55 9.75 -7.81
C GLU A 327 4.14 8.38 -8.38
N PRO A 328 2.85 7.98 -8.30
CA PRO A 328 2.39 6.65 -8.73
C PRO A 328 2.24 6.51 -10.25
N ALA A 329 2.26 7.62 -10.99
CA ALA A 329 2.19 7.62 -12.45
C ALA A 329 3.48 7.11 -13.11
N ASN A 330 4.60 7.09 -12.38
CA ASN A 330 5.87 6.58 -12.86
C ASN A 330 5.99 5.09 -12.49
N SER A 331 6.36 4.23 -13.45
CA SER A 331 6.56 2.80 -13.20
C SER A 331 7.64 2.50 -12.15
N LYS A 332 8.55 3.46 -11.89
CA LYS A 332 9.59 3.37 -10.88
C LYS A 332 9.26 4.12 -9.58
N PHE A 333 8.06 4.70 -9.44
CA PHE A 333 7.61 5.46 -8.27
C PHE A 333 8.64 6.49 -7.80
N ARG A 334 8.72 7.63 -8.51
CA ARG A 334 9.67 8.69 -8.18
C ARG A 334 9.37 9.26 -6.79
N ILE A 335 10.40 9.37 -5.97
CA ILE A 335 10.32 9.98 -4.63
C ILE A 335 10.92 11.38 -4.69
N THR A 336 10.21 12.35 -4.14
CA THR A 336 10.68 13.74 -4.05
C THR A 336 10.43 14.27 -2.63
N PRO A 337 11.45 14.75 -1.90
CA PRO A 337 11.24 15.40 -0.61
C PRO A 337 10.48 16.72 -0.81
N VAL A 338 9.57 17.05 0.11
CA VAL A 338 8.77 18.29 0.04
C VAL A 338 9.63 19.51 0.33
N SER A 339 10.58 19.39 1.25
CA SER A 339 11.58 20.41 1.57
C SER A 339 12.98 19.89 1.25
N ARG A 340 13.86 20.78 0.79
CA ARG A 340 15.28 20.43 0.63
C ARG A 340 15.92 20.43 2.01
N VAL A 341 16.50 19.29 2.38
CA VAL A 341 17.28 19.15 3.62
C VAL A 341 18.74 18.89 3.22
N PRO A 342 19.71 19.60 3.81
CA PRO A 342 21.12 19.32 3.59
C PRO A 342 21.42 17.86 3.97
N LYS A 343 22.17 17.16 3.12
CA LYS A 343 22.65 15.81 3.42
C LYS A 343 23.87 15.91 4.32
N MET A 344 24.02 14.93 5.21
CA MET A 344 25.27 14.75 5.94
C MET A 344 26.41 14.41 4.98
N PRO A 345 27.67 14.71 5.34
CA PRO A 345 28.82 14.24 4.61
C PRO A 345 28.78 12.73 4.42
N LYS A 346 29.15 12.26 3.22
CA LYS A 346 29.20 10.82 2.95
C LYS A 346 30.39 10.21 3.68
N LEU A 347 30.13 9.48 4.76
CA LEU A 347 31.13 8.70 5.49
C LEU A 347 31.88 7.77 4.53
N CYS A 348 31.11 7.07 3.69
CA CYS A 348 31.63 6.18 2.68
C CYS A 348 31.61 6.80 1.29
N SER A 349 32.79 7.21 0.84
CA SER A 349 33.02 7.75 -0.51
C SER A 349 34.31 7.19 -1.09
N LYS A 350 34.50 7.27 -2.43
CA LYS A 350 35.74 6.81 -3.09
C LYS A 350 37.02 7.39 -2.45
N LYS A 351 36.94 8.60 -1.90
CA LYS A 351 38.06 9.29 -1.23
C LYS A 351 38.31 8.78 0.20
N HIS A 352 37.32 8.17 0.84
CA HIS A 352 37.35 7.72 2.24
C HIS A 352 37.05 6.21 2.34
N ALA A 353 37.50 5.41 1.37
CA ALA A 353 37.15 3.99 1.29
C ALA A 353 37.59 3.19 2.53
N ARG A 354 38.69 3.57 3.18
CA ARG A 354 39.19 2.95 4.41
C ARG A 354 38.20 3.04 5.58
N ASN A 355 37.34 4.06 5.59
CA ASN A 355 36.31 4.22 6.63
C ASN A 355 35.17 3.19 6.47
N CYS A 356 35.15 2.43 5.37
CA CYS A 356 34.06 1.54 5.00
C CYS A 356 34.39 0.05 5.16
N ASP A 357 35.62 -0.29 5.54
CA ASP A 357 36.09 -1.68 5.61
C ASP A 357 35.29 -2.50 6.64
N GLY A 358 34.76 -1.84 7.68
CA GLY A 358 33.87 -2.44 8.69
C GLY A 358 32.41 -2.57 8.27
N CYS A 359 31.96 -1.93 7.19
CA CYS A 359 30.54 -1.79 6.85
C CYS A 359 30.05 -2.98 6.02
N ALA A 360 29.06 -3.70 6.51
CA ALA A 360 28.45 -4.87 5.87
C ALA A 360 27.93 -4.58 4.45
N ASN A 361 27.39 -3.38 4.19
CA ASN A 361 26.90 -3.01 2.86
C ASN A 361 28.01 -2.74 1.82
N PHE A 362 29.27 -2.53 2.25
CA PHE A 362 30.42 -2.32 1.36
C PHE A 362 31.24 -3.59 1.10
N LYS A 363 31.06 -4.64 1.90
CA LYS A 363 31.67 -5.95 1.66
C LYS A 363 31.12 -6.57 0.37
N ASN A 364 31.99 -7.18 -0.43
CA ASN A 364 31.59 -7.90 -1.65
C ASN A 364 30.72 -9.11 -1.26
N ARG A 365 29.41 -9.05 -1.55
CA ARG A 365 28.46 -10.14 -1.26
C ARG A 365 28.58 -11.33 -2.21
N PHE A 366 29.28 -11.15 -3.33
CA PHE A 366 29.61 -12.22 -4.27
C PHE A 366 31.11 -12.46 -4.17
N GLY A 367 31.51 -13.65 -3.72
CA GLY A 367 32.88 -14.14 -3.90
C GLY A 367 33.25 -14.14 -5.39
N PRO A 368 34.54 -14.29 -5.73
CA PRO A 368 34.95 -14.41 -7.13
C PRO A 368 34.13 -15.51 -7.78
N ARG A 369 33.39 -15.17 -8.84
CA ARG A 369 32.76 -16.17 -9.71
C ARG A 369 33.87 -17.12 -10.15
N SER A 370 33.87 -18.34 -9.62
CA SER A 370 34.63 -19.43 -10.18
C SER A 370 34.08 -19.68 -11.58
N VAL A 371 34.73 -19.08 -12.56
CA VAL A 371 34.63 -19.51 -13.95
C VAL A 371 35.32 -20.87 -13.99
N THR A 372 34.58 -21.94 -13.73
CA THR A 372 35.01 -23.28 -14.12
C THR A 372 35.07 -23.30 -15.63
N LYS A 373 36.29 -23.50 -16.14
CA LYS A 373 36.60 -23.77 -17.54
C LYS A 373 35.95 -25.05 -18.01
#